data_AF-A0A5H2WY89-F1
#
_entry.id   AF-A0A5H2WY89-F1
#
_cell.length_a   1.000
_cell.length_b   1.000
_cell.length_c   1.000
_cell.angle_alpha   90.00
_cell.angle_beta   90.00
_cell.angle_gamma   90.00
#
_symmetry.space_group_name_H-M   'P 1'
#
loop_
_entity.id
_entity.type
_entity.pdbx_description
1 polymer ?
#
loop_
_entity_poly.entity_id
_entity_poly.type
_entity_poly.pdbx_seq_one_letter_code
_entity_poly.pdbx_strand_id
1 'polypeptide(L)'
;MGLGIDENINTYYKVTVEQLIKASEFEEKKRKNLSDDKQYLLGEPEPEEGKIETKFIKDDDLPDTDAIPISIVSREEWGALPRPGGEEVFTAKVPFVHQELNSGTSQCYSFEECSRIVREIQRRDKELGYSDIRYNFLVGDDWNVYEGRGWYVTPEKTNELPKYHAKYYEVALIGNMNRPNHPTFLQSKMLWSVFKKGLEELKVMDDQNFTLIMKNVDFYPNLRQAA
;
A
#
# COMPACT_ATOMS: atom_id res chain seq x y z
N MET A 1 -7.69 -8.52 25.93
CA MET A 1 -6.94 -7.37 26.48
C MET A 1 -6.53 -6.53 25.29
N GLY A 2 -7.33 -5.51 24.95
CA GLY A 2 -7.15 -4.73 23.73
C GLY A 2 -5.87 -3.90 23.79
N LEU A 3 -5.10 -3.90 22.70
CA LEU A 3 -4.00 -2.99 22.49
C LEU A 3 -4.57 -1.57 22.37
N GLY A 4 -4.68 -0.88 23.51
CA GLY A 4 -5.13 0.51 23.59
C GLY A 4 -4.15 1.41 22.86
N ILE A 5 -4.50 1.77 21.63
CA ILE A 5 -3.86 2.86 20.90
C ILE A 5 -4.27 4.15 21.63
N ASP A 6 -3.29 4.86 22.16
CA ASP A 6 -3.42 6.11 22.91
C ASP A 6 -4.20 7.15 22.08
N GLU A 7 -5.33 7.62 22.61
CA GLU A 7 -6.30 8.54 21.96
C GLU A 7 -5.71 9.93 21.61
N ASN A 8 -4.42 10.17 21.84
CA ASN A 8 -3.73 11.42 21.50
C ASN A 8 -2.97 11.40 20.16
N ILE A 9 -3.17 10.40 19.29
CA ILE A 9 -2.64 10.42 17.91
C ILE A 9 -3.79 10.60 16.91
N ASN A 10 -4.15 11.86 16.65
CA ASN A 10 -5.26 12.30 15.79
C ASN A 10 -5.18 11.88 14.30
N THR A 11 -4.31 10.94 13.91
CA THR A 11 -4.04 10.61 12.49
C THR A 11 -3.97 9.12 12.17
N TYR A 12 -4.10 8.22 13.15
CA TYR A 12 -4.01 6.77 12.92
C TYR A 12 -5.27 6.03 13.32
N TYR A 13 -5.75 5.19 12.42
CA TYR A 13 -6.97 4.42 12.62
C TYR A 13 -6.69 2.95 12.42
N LYS A 14 -7.22 2.13 13.34
CA LYS A 14 -7.32 0.70 13.12
C LYS A 14 -8.44 0.46 12.11
N VAL A 15 -8.09 0.01 10.93
CA VAL A 15 -9.02 -0.23 9.83
C VAL A 15 -8.88 -1.68 9.41
N THR A 16 -9.99 -2.39 9.20
CA THR A 16 -9.92 -3.71 8.57
C THR A 16 -9.74 -3.55 7.07
N VAL A 17 -9.12 -4.51 6.42
CA VAL A 17 -8.89 -4.39 4.98
C VAL A 17 -10.21 -4.41 4.19
N GLU A 18 -11.23 -5.10 4.68
CA GLU A 18 -12.59 -5.00 4.13
C GLU A 18 -13.15 -3.58 4.17
N GLN A 19 -12.94 -2.88 5.29
CA GLN A 19 -13.37 -1.49 5.44
C GLN A 19 -12.65 -0.60 4.40
N LEU A 20 -11.36 -0.80 4.19
CA LEU A 20 -10.58 -0.08 3.19
C LEU A 20 -11.03 -0.36 1.75
N ILE A 21 -11.30 -1.63 1.41
CA ILE A 21 -11.77 -2.03 0.08
C ILE A 21 -13.12 -1.36 -0.22
N LYS A 22 -14.09 -1.47 0.70
CA LYS A 22 -15.42 -0.87 0.55
C LYS A 22 -15.35 0.64 0.38
N ALA A 23 -14.48 1.29 1.16
CA ALA A 23 -14.32 2.74 1.10
C ALA A 23 -13.68 3.19 -0.23
N SER A 24 -12.73 2.42 -0.77
CA SER A 24 -12.09 2.71 -2.06
C SER A 24 -13.00 2.46 -3.25
N GLU A 25 -13.81 1.40 -3.20
CA GLU A 25 -14.84 1.12 -4.20
C GLU A 25 -15.87 2.27 -4.29
N PHE A 26 -16.31 2.76 -3.12
CA PHE A 26 -17.26 3.87 -3.05
C PHE A 26 -16.73 5.16 -3.70
N GLU A 27 -15.48 5.55 -3.41
CA GLU A 27 -14.89 6.77 -3.98
C GLU A 27 -14.65 6.64 -5.49
N GLU A 28 -14.29 5.45 -5.98
CA GLU A 28 -14.17 5.21 -7.42
C GLU A 28 -15.51 5.34 -8.17
N LYS A 29 -16.58 4.75 -7.64
CA LYS A 29 -17.93 4.86 -8.23
C LYS A 29 -18.38 6.31 -8.30
N LYS A 30 -18.17 7.06 -7.20
CA LYS A 30 -18.47 8.49 -7.11
C LYS A 30 -17.67 9.32 -8.11
N ARG A 31 -16.36 9.05 -8.28
CA ARG A 31 -15.51 9.78 -9.24
C ARG A 31 -15.97 9.61 -10.67
N LYS A 32 -16.42 8.41 -11.03
CA LYS A 32 -16.73 8.05 -12.41
C LYS A 32 -18.21 8.29 -12.79
N ASN A 33 -19.04 8.85 -11.89
CA ASN A 33 -20.50 8.94 -12.06
C ASN A 33 -21.13 7.58 -12.47
N LEU A 34 -20.53 6.46 -12.03
CA LEU A 34 -20.96 5.12 -12.41
C LEU A 34 -22.16 4.72 -11.54
N SER A 35 -23.23 4.23 -12.18
CA SER A 35 -24.31 3.51 -11.50
C SER A 35 -23.81 2.14 -11.01
N ASP A 36 -24.54 1.52 -10.09
CA ASP A 36 -24.21 0.24 -9.47
C ASP A 36 -23.95 -0.92 -10.47
N ASP A 37 -24.37 -0.77 -11.73
CA ASP A 37 -24.07 -1.68 -12.84
C ASP A 37 -22.75 -1.34 -13.57
N LYS A 38 -21.64 -1.81 -12.99
CA LYS A 38 -20.34 -2.26 -13.57
C LYS A 38 -19.65 -1.46 -14.72
N GLN A 39 -18.43 -0.97 -14.45
CA GLN A 39 -17.23 -0.99 -15.35
C GLN A 39 -16.00 -0.31 -14.67
N TYR A 40 -14.91 -1.03 -14.44
CA TYR A 40 -13.64 -0.44 -13.93
C TYR A 40 -12.74 -0.04 -15.11
N LEU A 41 -12.23 1.19 -15.06
CA LEU A 41 -11.25 1.71 -16.02
C LEU A 41 -9.83 1.37 -15.54
N LEU A 42 -9.05 0.72 -16.40
CA LEU A 42 -7.62 0.52 -16.25
C LEU A 42 -6.88 1.61 -17.06
N GLY A 43 -5.94 2.31 -16.42
CA GLY A 43 -5.07 3.30 -17.06
C GLY A 43 -5.66 4.71 -17.18
N GLU A 44 -4.81 5.74 -17.10
CA GLU A 44 -5.18 7.15 -17.28
C GLU A 44 -5.66 7.45 -18.72
N PRO A 45 -6.52 8.47 -18.91
CA PRO A 45 -6.71 9.08 -20.21
C PRO A 45 -5.58 10.08 -20.47
N GLU A 46 -4.72 9.81 -21.45
CA GLU A 46 -3.83 10.83 -22.03
C GLU A 46 -4.30 11.22 -23.45
N PRO A 47 -4.01 12.47 -23.87
CA PRO A 47 -4.63 13.07 -25.04
C PRO A 47 -3.93 12.70 -26.36
N GLU A 48 -4.78 12.40 -27.34
CA GLU A 48 -4.54 12.36 -28.79
C GLU A 48 -3.95 11.10 -29.45
N GLU A 49 -4.84 10.52 -30.27
CA GLU A 49 -4.64 9.80 -31.53
C GLU A 49 -3.76 8.54 -31.54
N GLY A 50 -4.37 7.41 -31.19
CA GLY A 50 -3.89 6.10 -31.64
C GLY A 50 -4.44 4.92 -30.86
N LYS A 51 -5.68 4.52 -31.18
CA LYS A 51 -6.38 3.28 -30.76
C LYS A 51 -5.63 2.38 -29.75
N ILE A 52 -5.90 2.59 -28.47
CA ILE A 52 -5.61 1.62 -27.40
C ILE A 52 -6.87 0.79 -27.19
N GLU A 53 -6.76 -0.55 -27.24
CA GLU A 53 -7.82 -1.42 -26.73
C GLU A 53 -7.88 -1.28 -25.21
N THR A 54 -8.85 -0.52 -24.72
CA THR A 54 -9.24 -0.54 -23.31
C THR A 54 -9.72 -1.95 -22.96
N LYS A 55 -8.89 -2.72 -22.25
CA LYS A 55 -9.34 -3.97 -21.63
C LYS A 55 -10.14 -3.64 -20.39
N PHE A 56 -11.46 -3.53 -20.57
CA PHE A 56 -12.40 -3.56 -19.46
C PHE A 56 -12.35 -4.95 -18.84
N ILE A 57 -11.88 -5.07 -17.60
CA ILE A 57 -12.12 -6.26 -16.79
C ILE A 57 -13.50 -6.05 -16.16
N LYS A 58 -14.47 -6.90 -16.49
CA LYS A 58 -15.76 -6.86 -15.82
C LYS A 58 -15.56 -7.28 -14.36
N ASP A 59 -16.44 -6.85 -13.46
CA ASP A 59 -16.45 -7.36 -12.08
C ASP A 59 -16.45 -8.89 -12.01
N ASP A 60 -17.05 -9.55 -13.00
CA ASP A 60 -17.10 -11.02 -13.09
C ASP A 60 -15.79 -11.65 -13.59
N ASP A 61 -14.89 -10.84 -14.17
CA ASP A 61 -13.55 -11.22 -14.63
C ASP A 61 -12.46 -10.87 -13.60
N LEU A 62 -12.77 -10.01 -12.61
CA LEU A 62 -11.95 -9.91 -11.40
C LEU A 62 -12.10 -11.23 -10.65
N PRO A 63 -11.01 -11.90 -10.26
CA PRO A 63 -11.11 -13.19 -9.59
C PRO A 63 -12.02 -13.05 -8.37
N ASP A 64 -13.03 -13.91 -8.30
CA ASP A 64 -14.10 -14.01 -7.28
C ASP A 64 -13.55 -14.33 -5.87
N THR A 65 -12.24 -14.21 -5.69
CA THR A 65 -11.49 -14.59 -4.50
C THR A 65 -10.82 -13.34 -3.92
N ASP A 66 -11.24 -12.97 -2.71
CA ASP A 66 -10.46 -12.67 -1.50
C ASP A 66 -8.96 -12.28 -1.49
N ALA A 67 -8.23 -12.15 -2.60
CA ALA A 67 -6.94 -11.47 -2.78
C ALA A 67 -6.53 -11.65 -4.24
N ILE A 68 -5.99 -10.61 -4.87
CA ILE A 68 -5.38 -10.73 -6.19
C ILE A 68 -4.05 -11.47 -5.99
N PRO A 69 -3.72 -12.52 -6.77
CA PRO A 69 -2.41 -13.14 -6.71
C PRO A 69 -1.32 -12.08 -6.86
N ILE A 70 -0.45 -11.94 -5.86
CA ILE A 70 0.59 -10.91 -5.90
C ILE A 70 1.83 -11.40 -6.63
N SER A 71 2.34 -10.55 -7.51
CA SER A 71 3.72 -10.59 -7.95
C SER A 71 4.50 -9.57 -7.12
N ILE A 72 5.45 -10.05 -6.31
CA ILE A 72 6.40 -9.17 -5.63
C ILE A 72 7.59 -8.99 -6.57
N VAL A 73 7.70 -7.80 -7.15
CA VAL A 73 8.86 -7.37 -7.93
C VAL A 73 10.03 -7.24 -6.95
N SER A 74 11.01 -8.13 -7.13
CA SER A 74 12.23 -8.15 -6.33
C SER A 74 13.06 -6.89 -6.54
N ARG A 75 13.96 -6.64 -5.59
CA ARG A 75 14.93 -5.55 -5.66
C ARG A 75 15.75 -5.56 -6.95
N GLU A 76 16.14 -6.74 -7.41
CA GLU A 76 16.91 -6.92 -8.63
C GLU A 76 16.08 -6.52 -9.87
N GLU A 77 14.80 -6.87 -9.89
CA GLU A 77 13.91 -6.60 -11.03
C GLU A 77 13.59 -5.11 -11.20
N TRP A 78 13.35 -4.37 -10.11
CA TRP A 78 13.12 -2.92 -10.21
C TRP A 78 14.42 -2.09 -10.24
N GLY A 79 15.58 -2.73 -10.11
CA GLY A 79 16.90 -2.09 -10.23
C GLY A 79 17.31 -1.32 -8.97
N ALA A 80 17.14 -1.93 -7.81
CA ALA A 80 17.53 -1.38 -6.51
C ALA A 80 19.04 -1.20 -6.38
N LEU A 81 19.43 -0.18 -5.61
CA LEU A 81 20.77 -0.13 -5.04
C LEU A 81 21.01 -1.32 -4.10
N PRO A 82 22.27 -1.78 -3.97
CA PRO A 82 22.62 -2.84 -3.04
C PRO A 82 22.17 -2.54 -1.61
N ARG A 83 21.81 -3.60 -0.88
CA ARG A 83 21.48 -3.52 0.54
C ARG A 83 22.67 -2.96 1.33
N PRO A 84 22.46 -2.01 2.25
CA PRO A 84 23.54 -1.40 3.04
C PRO A 84 24.21 -2.38 4.01
N GLY A 85 23.51 -3.45 4.43
CA GLY A 85 23.97 -4.38 5.45
C GLY A 85 23.78 -3.83 6.87
N GLY A 86 23.70 -4.75 7.85
CA GLY A 86 23.50 -4.38 9.26
C GLY A 86 22.11 -3.86 9.58
N GLU A 87 21.12 -4.19 8.75
CA GLU A 87 19.74 -3.77 8.94
C GLU A 87 19.14 -4.36 10.21
N GLU A 88 18.34 -3.53 10.91
CA GLU A 88 17.59 -3.98 12.07
C GLU A 88 16.47 -4.94 11.62
N VAL A 89 16.31 -6.05 12.33
CA VAL A 89 15.27 -7.06 12.06
C VAL A 89 14.13 -6.94 13.07
N PHE A 90 12.97 -7.48 12.71
CA PHE A 90 11.82 -7.49 13.62
C PHE A 90 12.12 -8.22 14.94
N THR A 91 11.69 -7.62 16.05
CA THR A 91 11.89 -8.19 17.40
C THR A 91 10.65 -8.92 17.90
N ALA A 92 9.48 -8.68 17.30
CA ALA A 92 8.21 -9.31 17.66
C ALA A 92 7.84 -10.44 16.69
N LYS A 93 7.20 -11.48 17.23
CA LYS A 93 6.65 -12.61 16.46
C LYS A 93 5.42 -12.26 15.62
N VAL A 94 4.77 -11.13 15.93
CA VAL A 94 3.60 -10.65 15.20
C VAL A 94 3.84 -9.21 14.80
N PRO A 95 4.31 -8.95 13.57
CA PRO A 95 4.33 -7.60 13.06
C PRO A 95 2.91 -7.18 12.66
N PHE A 96 2.58 -5.90 12.81
CA PHE A 96 1.36 -5.32 12.23
C PHE A 96 1.70 -4.50 10.98
N VAL A 97 0.71 -4.00 10.23
CA VAL A 97 0.97 -3.18 9.02
C VAL A 97 0.73 -1.72 9.33
N HIS A 98 1.73 -0.91 9.05
CA HIS A 98 1.56 0.52 8.89
C HIS A 98 1.39 0.83 7.41
N GLN A 99 0.26 1.44 7.04
CA GLN A 99 0.03 1.90 5.68
C GLN A 99 0.30 3.40 5.58
N GLU A 100 1.29 3.75 4.76
CA GLU A 100 1.54 5.12 4.33
C GLU A 100 0.85 5.33 2.98
N LEU A 101 -0.13 6.24 2.97
CA LEU A 101 -0.87 6.54 1.74
C LEU A 101 -0.05 7.40 0.80
N ASN A 102 0.91 8.18 1.29
CA ASN A 102 1.63 9.14 0.46
C ASN A 102 3.12 8.80 0.37
N SER A 103 3.53 8.29 -0.79
CA SER A 103 4.95 8.14 -1.10
C SER A 103 5.62 9.48 -1.44
N GLY A 104 4.85 10.53 -1.72
CA GLY A 104 5.32 11.85 -2.11
C GLY A 104 5.77 11.92 -3.56
N THR A 105 5.17 11.10 -4.44
CA THR A 105 5.47 11.00 -5.87
C THR A 105 4.20 11.16 -6.72
N SER A 106 4.34 11.20 -8.05
CA SER A 106 3.21 10.93 -8.95
C SER A 106 2.78 9.46 -8.86
N GLN A 107 1.54 9.18 -9.27
CA GLN A 107 1.11 7.80 -9.53
C GLN A 107 1.88 7.23 -10.73
N CYS A 108 1.79 5.91 -10.93
CA CYS A 108 2.42 5.21 -12.03
C CYS A 108 1.57 4.00 -12.44
N TYR A 109 1.55 3.69 -13.73
CA TYR A 109 0.58 2.73 -14.29
C TYR A 109 1.21 1.60 -15.11
N SER A 110 2.54 1.62 -15.27
CA SER A 110 3.28 0.56 -15.95
C SER A 110 4.46 0.10 -15.10
N PHE A 111 4.91 -1.13 -15.34
CA PHE A 111 6.10 -1.69 -14.66
C PHE A 111 7.33 -0.79 -14.80
N GLU A 112 7.59 -0.25 -15.99
CA GLU A 112 8.76 0.60 -16.25
C GLU A 112 8.67 1.91 -15.46
N GLU A 113 7.50 2.54 -15.49
CA GLU A 113 7.25 3.79 -14.78
C GLU A 113 7.31 3.60 -13.27
N CYS A 114 6.61 2.60 -12.74
CA CYS A 114 6.58 2.32 -11.32
C CYS A 114 7.97 1.91 -10.81
N SER A 115 8.70 1.06 -11.53
CA SER A 115 10.10 0.74 -11.21
C SER A 115 10.98 1.98 -11.20
N ARG A 116 10.79 2.90 -12.16
CA ARG A 116 11.49 4.20 -12.17
C ARG A 116 11.19 4.96 -10.89
N ILE A 117 9.91 5.17 -10.56
CA ILE A 117 9.49 5.90 -9.36
C ILE A 117 10.07 5.26 -8.07
N VAL A 118 10.05 3.94 -7.95
CA VAL A 118 10.62 3.24 -6.78
C VAL A 118 12.13 3.53 -6.64
N ARG A 119 12.89 3.57 -7.75
CA ARG A 119 14.30 4.01 -7.73
C ARG A 119 14.43 5.48 -7.31
N GLU A 120 13.50 6.35 -7.69
CA GLU A 120 13.52 7.76 -7.26
C GLU A 120 13.27 7.92 -5.76
N ILE A 121 12.33 7.14 -5.22
CA ILE A 121 12.04 7.10 -3.79
C ILE A 121 13.29 6.63 -3.04
N GLN A 122 13.92 5.52 -3.46
CA GLN A 122 15.15 5.03 -2.84
C GLN A 122 16.27 6.08 -2.86
N ARG A 123 16.49 6.74 -4.01
CA ARG A 123 17.51 7.78 -4.13
C ARG A 123 17.23 8.97 -3.21
N ARG A 124 15.99 9.47 -3.18
CA ARG A 124 15.60 10.56 -2.29
C ARG A 124 15.78 10.18 -0.82
N ASP A 125 15.40 8.97 -0.43
CA ASP A 125 15.56 8.47 0.94
C ASP A 125 17.05 8.40 1.35
N LYS A 126 17.93 8.00 0.43
CA LYS A 126 19.39 8.05 0.64
C LYS A 126 19.90 9.49 0.78
N GLU A 127 19.40 10.44 -0.03
CA GLU A 127 19.73 11.86 0.06
C GLU A 127 19.28 12.48 1.40
N LEU A 128 18.20 11.97 1.99
CA LEU A 128 17.71 12.31 3.33
C LEU A 128 18.52 11.64 4.46
N GLY A 129 19.52 10.82 4.12
CA GLY A 129 20.41 10.15 5.08
C GLY A 129 19.92 8.80 5.58
N TYR A 130 18.84 8.25 5.02
CA TYR A 130 18.38 6.90 5.37
C TYR A 130 19.32 5.84 4.78
N SER A 131 19.41 4.70 5.46
CA SER A 131 20.30 3.61 5.05
C SER A 131 19.83 2.94 3.75
N ASP A 132 18.53 2.96 3.48
CA ASP A 132 17.87 2.45 2.28
C ASP A 132 16.49 3.10 2.10
N ILE A 133 15.75 2.71 1.06
CA ILE A 133 14.33 3.05 0.89
C ILE A 133 13.56 2.82 2.19
N ARG A 134 12.73 3.76 2.62
CA ARG A 134 12.17 3.75 3.98
C ARG A 134 11.10 2.68 4.25
N TYR A 135 10.49 2.17 3.18
CA TYR A 135 9.34 1.26 3.24
C TYR A 135 9.74 -0.21 3.08
N ASN A 136 8.94 -1.11 3.64
CA ASN A 136 9.10 -2.55 3.41
C ASN A 136 8.60 -2.95 2.02
N PHE A 137 7.44 -2.43 1.63
CA PHE A 137 6.83 -2.69 0.33
C PHE A 137 6.20 -1.41 -0.23
N LEU A 138 6.11 -1.33 -1.56
CA LEU A 138 5.40 -0.25 -2.25
C LEU A 138 4.40 -0.85 -3.25
N VAL A 139 3.25 -0.21 -3.45
CA VAL A 139 2.20 -0.69 -4.35
C VAL A 139 1.92 0.35 -5.44
N GLY A 140 2.12 -0.03 -6.70
CA GLY A 140 1.81 0.79 -7.87
C GLY A 140 0.37 0.60 -8.38
N ASP A 141 -0.09 1.51 -9.24
CA ASP A 141 -1.35 1.32 -9.99
C ASP A 141 -1.18 0.37 -11.19
N ASP A 142 0.05 -0.10 -11.43
CA ASP A 142 0.40 -1.20 -12.34
C ASP A 142 0.16 -2.61 -11.72
N TRP A 143 -0.35 -2.65 -10.49
CA TRP A 143 -0.69 -3.84 -9.71
C TRP A 143 0.49 -4.69 -9.26
N ASN A 144 1.70 -4.13 -9.32
CA ASN A 144 2.86 -4.77 -8.77
C ASN A 144 3.10 -4.32 -7.32
N VAL A 145 3.61 -5.25 -6.52
CA VAL A 145 4.18 -4.95 -5.21
C VAL A 145 5.69 -4.90 -5.37
N TYR A 146 6.30 -3.80 -4.99
CA TYR A 146 7.74 -3.60 -5.10
C TYR A 146 8.39 -3.88 -3.74
N GLU A 147 9.36 -4.79 -3.73
CA GLU A 147 10.13 -5.09 -2.53
C GLU A 147 11.06 -3.93 -2.16
N GLY A 148 10.80 -3.28 -1.04
CA GLY A 148 11.73 -2.34 -0.42
C GLY A 148 12.66 -3.08 0.54
N ARG A 149 12.42 -2.92 1.84
CA ARG A 149 13.17 -3.62 2.89
C ARG A 149 12.77 -5.08 3.07
N GLY A 150 11.57 -5.48 2.62
CA GLY A 150 11.10 -6.85 2.66
C GLY A 150 10.49 -7.26 4.01
N TRP A 151 10.27 -8.56 4.23
CA TRP A 151 9.49 -9.08 5.36
C TRP A 151 10.22 -9.12 6.70
N TYR A 152 11.56 -9.15 6.72
CA TYR A 152 12.32 -9.49 7.93
C TYR A 152 13.10 -8.32 8.51
N VAL A 153 13.11 -7.18 7.82
CA VAL A 153 13.85 -5.97 8.17
C VAL A 153 12.85 -4.90 8.59
N THR A 154 13.17 -4.10 9.61
CA THR A 154 12.30 -3.01 10.03
C THR A 154 12.23 -1.89 8.97
N PRO A 155 11.10 -1.18 8.84
CA PRO A 155 11.07 0.06 8.08
C PRO A 155 12.07 1.06 8.67
N GLU A 156 12.34 2.14 7.93
CA GLU A 156 13.12 3.25 8.48
C GLU A 156 12.47 3.77 9.76
N LYS A 157 13.29 4.07 10.76
CA LYS A 157 12.77 4.49 12.06
C LYS A 157 12.22 5.90 11.95
N THR A 158 10.90 6.03 12.09
CA THR A 158 10.23 7.33 12.19
C THR A 158 9.86 7.65 13.64
N ASN A 159 9.68 8.92 13.94
CA ASN A 159 9.14 9.37 15.24
C ASN A 159 7.61 9.21 15.33
N GLU A 160 6.98 8.60 14.31
CA GLU A 160 5.53 8.56 14.18
C GLU A 160 4.90 7.44 15.02
N LEU A 161 5.56 6.28 15.10
CA LEU A 161 5.09 5.11 15.86
C LEU A 161 6.16 4.59 16.85
N PRO A 162 6.68 5.43 17.77
CA PRO A 162 7.83 5.08 18.61
C PRO A 162 7.55 3.88 19.53
N LYS A 163 6.31 3.72 20.00
CA LYS A 163 5.87 2.58 20.86
C LYS A 163 5.91 1.23 20.13
N TYR A 164 5.93 1.26 18.80
CA TYR A 164 5.81 0.10 17.95
C TYR A 164 7.03 -0.19 17.08
N HIS A 165 8.12 0.55 17.29
CA HIS A 165 9.38 0.32 16.60
C HIS A 165 9.77 -1.18 16.61
N ALA A 166 10.22 -1.68 15.46
CA ALA A 166 10.58 -3.08 15.22
C ALA A 166 9.43 -4.10 15.43
N LYS A 167 8.16 -3.65 15.35
CA LYS A 167 6.95 -4.49 15.46
C LYS A 167 5.98 -4.33 14.29
N TYR A 168 6.38 -3.68 13.20
CA TYR A 168 5.52 -3.48 12.04
C TYR A 168 6.32 -3.39 10.76
N TYR A 169 5.75 -3.86 9.65
CA TYR A 169 6.25 -3.51 8.33
C TYR A 169 5.39 -2.42 7.70
N GLU A 170 6.02 -1.59 6.89
CA GLU A 170 5.37 -0.44 6.28
C GLU A 170 5.13 -0.66 4.79
N VAL A 171 3.88 -0.45 4.37
CA VAL A 171 3.48 -0.50 2.96
C VAL A 171 3.11 0.90 2.50
N ALA A 172 3.82 1.38 1.48
CA ALA A 172 3.50 2.66 0.83
C ALA A 172 2.66 2.45 -0.42
N LEU A 173 1.70 3.34 -0.67
CA LEU A 173 1.08 3.44 -1.98
C LEU A 173 1.85 4.47 -2.83
N ILE A 174 2.20 4.08 -4.06
CA ILE A 174 2.90 4.98 -4.98
C ILE A 174 1.90 6.03 -5.46
N GLY A 175 2.28 7.30 -5.35
CA GLY A 175 1.41 8.44 -5.64
C GLY A 175 1.20 9.40 -4.47
N ASN A 176 0.49 10.48 -4.80
CA ASN A 176 0.09 11.53 -3.88
C ASN A 176 -1.40 11.37 -3.55
N MET A 177 -1.68 10.78 -2.39
CA MET A 177 -3.05 10.47 -1.93
C MET A 177 -3.68 11.61 -1.11
N ASN A 178 -3.34 12.86 -1.44
CA ASN A 178 -4.01 14.02 -0.87
C ASN A 178 -5.26 14.38 -1.68
N ARG A 179 -6.35 14.82 -1.02
CA ARG A 179 -7.61 15.18 -1.70
C ARG A 179 -7.33 16.13 -2.89
N PRO A 180 -7.96 15.90 -4.06
CA PRO A 180 -9.02 14.92 -4.34
C PRO A 180 -8.54 13.49 -4.63
N ASN A 181 -7.23 13.24 -4.63
CA ASN A 181 -6.66 11.92 -4.88
C ASN A 181 -6.85 11.00 -3.67
N HIS A 182 -6.92 9.71 -3.93
CA HIS A 182 -7.15 8.64 -2.96
C HIS A 182 -6.61 7.33 -3.55
N PRO A 183 -6.35 6.32 -2.71
CA PRO A 183 -5.94 5.00 -3.19
C PRO A 183 -6.95 4.44 -4.18
N THR A 184 -6.46 3.87 -5.27
CA THR A 184 -7.34 3.16 -6.19
C THR A 184 -7.88 1.89 -5.52
N PHE A 185 -9.00 1.40 -6.02
CA PHE A 185 -9.57 0.11 -5.62
C PHE A 185 -8.53 -1.00 -5.75
N LEU A 186 -7.70 -0.93 -6.80
CA LEU A 186 -6.69 -1.93 -7.13
C LEU A 186 -5.50 -1.84 -6.18
N GLN A 187 -4.99 -0.64 -5.88
CA GLN A 187 -4.00 -0.48 -4.81
C GLN A 187 -4.49 -1.01 -3.47
N SER A 188 -5.76 -0.82 -3.15
CA SER A 188 -6.37 -1.33 -1.91
C SER A 188 -6.49 -2.86 -1.90
N LYS A 189 -6.85 -3.48 -3.02
CA LYS A 189 -6.83 -4.94 -3.20
C LYS A 189 -5.41 -5.51 -3.16
N MET A 190 -4.43 -4.81 -3.72
CA MET A 190 -3.04 -5.23 -3.67
C MET A 190 -2.48 -5.12 -2.25
N LEU A 191 -2.80 -4.07 -1.51
CA LEU A 191 -2.47 -3.97 -0.09
C LEU A 191 -3.03 -5.14 0.73
N TRP A 192 -4.28 -5.55 0.46
CA TRP A 192 -4.84 -6.74 1.09
C TRP A 192 -4.02 -8.00 0.82
N SER A 193 -3.53 -8.10 -0.41
CA SER A 193 -2.82 -9.27 -0.87
C SER A 193 -1.40 -9.30 -0.28
N VAL A 194 -0.75 -8.14 -0.10
CA VAL A 194 0.47 -7.98 0.70
C VAL A 194 0.23 -8.38 2.16
N PHE A 195 -0.87 -7.91 2.75
CA PHE A 195 -1.23 -8.28 4.12
C PHE A 195 -1.33 -9.81 4.29
N LYS A 196 -2.09 -10.48 3.41
CA LYS A 196 -2.27 -11.94 3.47
C LYS A 196 -0.93 -12.66 3.32
N LYS A 197 -0.11 -12.24 2.35
CA LYS A 197 1.23 -12.81 2.16
C LYS A 197 2.11 -12.61 3.40
N GLY A 198 2.04 -11.45 4.04
CA GLY A 198 2.77 -11.17 5.27
C GLY A 198 2.39 -12.11 6.42
N LEU A 199 1.10 -12.45 6.57
CA LEU A 199 0.67 -13.45 7.56
C LEU A 199 1.33 -14.82 7.33
N GLU A 200 1.40 -15.25 6.07
CA GLU A 200 2.03 -16.51 5.67
C GLU A 200 3.54 -16.48 5.92
N GLU A 201 4.25 -15.49 5.38
CA GLU A 201 5.70 -15.36 5.44
C GLU A 201 6.21 -15.23 6.89
N LEU A 202 5.46 -14.50 7.71
CA LEU A 202 5.82 -14.22 9.10
C LEU A 202 5.28 -15.28 10.06
N LYS A 203 4.60 -16.31 9.54
CA LYS A 203 4.04 -17.43 10.31
C LYS A 203 3.14 -16.95 11.45
N VAL A 204 2.37 -15.89 11.20
CA VAL A 204 1.44 -15.33 12.18
C VAL A 204 0.20 -16.22 12.21
N MET A 205 0.01 -16.93 13.32
CA MET A 205 -1.07 -17.92 13.48
C MET A 205 -2.46 -17.32 13.71
N ASP A 206 -2.55 -16.02 13.98
CA ASP A 206 -3.81 -15.35 14.36
C ASP A 206 -3.89 -13.98 13.69
N ASP A 207 -4.80 -13.85 12.73
CA ASP A 207 -5.11 -12.62 12.00
C ASP A 207 -5.72 -11.54 12.92
N GLN A 208 -6.28 -11.92 14.07
CA GLN A 208 -6.84 -10.96 15.05
C GLN A 208 -5.77 -10.10 15.74
N ASN A 209 -4.51 -10.55 15.76
CA ASN A 209 -3.39 -9.76 16.29
C ASN A 209 -2.76 -8.85 15.23
N PHE A 210 -3.14 -9.01 13.97
CA PHE A 210 -2.61 -8.21 12.88
C PHE A 210 -3.47 -6.97 12.71
N THR A 211 -2.88 -5.81 12.96
CA THR A 211 -3.57 -4.52 12.92
C THR A 211 -3.09 -3.74 11.71
N LEU A 212 -3.98 -3.41 10.79
CA LEU A 212 -3.69 -2.38 9.80
C LEU A 212 -3.91 -1.03 10.48
N ILE A 213 -2.81 -0.27 10.60
CA ILE A 213 -2.80 1.10 11.08
C ILE A 213 -2.66 1.99 9.85
N MET A 214 -3.69 2.79 9.59
CA MET A 214 -3.73 3.70 8.47
C MET A 214 -3.44 5.12 8.91
N LYS A 215 -2.53 5.80 8.21
CA LYS A 215 -2.31 7.24 8.34
C LYS A 215 -3.31 8.02 7.49
N ASN A 216 -3.83 9.12 8.03
CA ASN A 216 -4.67 10.08 7.31
C ASN A 216 -5.94 9.47 6.68
N VAL A 217 -6.83 8.84 7.46
CA VAL A 217 -8.10 8.31 6.91
C VAL A 217 -9.13 9.37 6.53
N ASP A 218 -8.80 10.67 6.60
CA ASP A 218 -9.71 11.76 6.22
C ASP A 218 -10.17 11.68 4.75
N PHE A 219 -9.56 10.83 3.93
CA PHE A 219 -9.99 10.50 2.56
C PHE A 219 -11.20 9.56 2.52
N TYR A 220 -11.45 8.81 3.58
CA TYR A 220 -12.55 7.85 3.69
C TYR A 220 -13.53 8.28 4.79
N PRO A 221 -14.49 9.18 4.50
CA PRO A 221 -15.43 9.68 5.51
C PRO A 221 -16.26 8.57 6.17
N ASN A 222 -16.45 7.44 5.48
CA ASN A 222 -17.16 6.28 6.00
C ASN A 222 -16.33 5.45 7.01
N LEU A 223 -15.00 5.57 7.02
CA LEU A 223 -14.13 4.89 7.99
C LEU A 223 -14.17 5.57 9.37
N ARG A 224 -14.50 6.86 9.44
CA ARG A 224 -14.68 7.57 10.72
C ARG A 224 -15.91 7.11 11.52
N GLN A 225 -16.91 6.51 10.89
CA GLN A 225 -18.15 6.10 11.57
C GLN A 225 -18.09 4.66 12.10
N ALA A 226 -17.05 3.91 11.75
CA ALA A 226 -16.89 2.49 12.10
C ALA A 226 -15.75 2.23 13.10
N ALA A 227 -15.04 3.27 13.54
CA ALA A 227 -14.03 3.26 14.59
C ALA A 227 -14.61 3.89 15.86
#